data_AF-A0A7V2X7N8-F1
#
_entry.id   AF-A0A7V2X7N8-F1
#
_cell.length_a   1.000
_cell.length_b   1.000
_cell.length_c   1.000
_cell.angle_alpha   90.00
_cell.angle_beta   90.00
_cell.angle_gamma   90.00
#
_symmetry.space_group_name_H-M   'P 1'
#
loop_
_entity.id
_entity.type
_entity.pdbx_description
1 polymer ?
#
loop_
_entity_poly.entity_id
_entity_poly.type
_entity_poly.pdbx_seq_one_letter_code
_entity_poly.pdbx_strand_id
1 'polypeptide(L)'
;GWHVDGRCSAVIGTHTHVQTSDGWIMPKGTAYLTDAGMCGPYYSVIGVQREKVIERFLTGMPTKFDVAGGPCVFSGAYLEVDDLTGKALTIETILIRESPGTNAESDAAKAAEER
;
A
#
# COMPACT_ATOMS: atom_id res chain seq x y z
N GLY A 1 -11.35 -0.43 14.18
CA GLY A 1 -12.50 0.47 13.98
C GLY A 1 -13.38 0.56 15.22
N TRP A 2 -14.17 -0.49 15.50
CA TRP A 2 -15.29 -0.47 16.45
C TRP A 2 -15.08 0.20 17.81
N HIS A 3 -13.91 0.03 18.44
CA HIS A 3 -13.65 0.64 19.73
C HIS A 3 -13.77 2.18 19.69
N VAL A 4 -13.34 2.82 18.60
CA VAL A 4 -13.24 4.30 18.47
C VAL A 4 -14.29 4.91 17.54
N ASP A 5 -15.30 4.14 17.13
CA ASP A 5 -16.39 4.64 16.29
C ASP A 5 -17.13 5.81 16.98
N GLY A 6 -17.25 6.94 16.27
CA GLY A 6 -17.79 8.21 16.75
C GLY A 6 -16.84 9.04 17.62
N ARG A 7 -15.60 8.57 17.86
CA ARG A 7 -14.57 9.31 18.62
C ARG A 7 -13.47 9.90 17.74
N CYS A 8 -13.44 9.52 16.47
CA CYS A 8 -12.48 10.00 15.48
C CYS A 8 -13.14 10.06 14.11
N SER A 9 -12.61 10.89 13.22
CA SER A 9 -13.15 11.03 11.86
C SER A 9 -12.87 9.80 10.99
N ALA A 10 -11.69 9.17 11.16
CA ALA A 10 -11.30 8.00 10.38
C ALA A 10 -10.35 7.07 11.16
N VAL A 11 -10.41 5.78 10.82
CA VAL A 11 -9.46 4.74 11.22
C VAL A 11 -8.98 4.02 9.97
N ILE A 12 -7.76 4.31 9.56
CA ILE A 12 -7.13 3.75 8.36
C ILE A 12 -5.96 2.89 8.80
N GLY A 13 -6.04 1.58 8.59
CA GLY A 13 -4.94 0.67 8.89
C GLY A 13 -3.83 0.74 7.83
N THR A 14 -2.66 0.23 8.20
CA THR A 14 -1.46 0.09 7.36
C THR A 14 -0.71 -1.18 7.79
N HIS A 15 0.45 -1.44 7.19
CA HIS A 15 1.44 -2.51 7.49
C HIS A 15 1.44 -3.69 6.53
N THR A 16 0.28 -4.17 6.07
CA THR A 16 0.24 -5.40 5.26
C THR A 16 0.66 -5.19 3.81
N HIS A 17 0.77 -3.93 3.38
CA HIS A 17 1.16 -3.51 2.04
C HIS A 17 0.15 -3.90 0.94
N VAL A 18 -1.01 -4.45 1.29
CA VAL A 18 -2.08 -4.82 0.36
C VAL A 18 -3.34 -4.04 0.72
N GLN A 19 -3.81 -3.20 -0.19
CA GLN A 19 -5.02 -2.41 0.03
C GLN A 19 -6.25 -3.32 0.12
N THR A 20 -7.06 -3.13 1.15
CA THR A 20 -8.36 -3.81 1.28
C THR A 20 -9.47 -3.04 0.56
N SER A 21 -10.53 -3.75 0.14
CA SER A 21 -11.70 -3.13 -0.50
C SER A 21 -12.87 -2.93 0.47
N ASP A 22 -12.58 -2.72 1.75
CA ASP A 22 -13.56 -2.67 2.85
C ASP A 22 -13.75 -1.25 3.40
N GLY A 23 -13.44 -0.23 2.59
CA GLY A 23 -13.69 1.18 2.90
C GLY A 23 -15.17 1.47 3.10
N TRP A 24 -15.56 1.97 4.28
CA TRP A 24 -16.95 2.34 4.58
C TRP A 24 -17.05 3.33 5.75
N ILE A 25 -18.21 3.95 5.92
CA ILE A 25 -18.53 4.82 7.07
C ILE A 25 -19.27 4.00 8.12
N MET A 26 -18.72 3.95 9.33
CA MET A 26 -19.26 3.22 10.47
C MET A 26 -20.52 3.90 11.06
N PRO A 27 -21.35 3.19 11.85
CA PRO A 27 -22.65 3.71 12.31
C PRO A 27 -22.61 5.05 13.07
N LYS A 28 -21.51 5.36 13.79
CA LYS A 28 -21.37 6.64 14.50
C LYS A 28 -20.59 7.71 13.73
N GLY A 29 -20.28 7.47 12.45
CA GLY A 29 -19.72 8.46 11.53
C GLY A 29 -18.21 8.41 11.37
N THR A 30 -17.51 7.38 11.87
CA THR A 30 -16.09 7.18 11.61
C THR A 30 -15.87 6.46 10.29
N ALA A 31 -15.04 6.99 9.38
CA ALA A 31 -14.59 6.26 8.20
C ALA A 31 -13.63 5.13 8.59
N TYR A 32 -13.70 3.98 7.92
CA TYR A 32 -12.88 2.82 8.24
C TYR A 32 -12.33 2.16 6.98
N LEU A 33 -11.04 1.79 7.02
CA LEU A 33 -10.37 0.96 6.03
C LEU A 33 -9.38 0.04 6.76
N THR A 34 -9.40 -1.27 6.49
CA THR A 34 -8.51 -2.22 7.19
C THR A 34 -7.05 -2.02 6.83
N ASP A 35 -6.71 -1.79 5.57
CA ASP A 35 -5.35 -1.42 5.15
C ASP A 35 -5.37 -0.51 3.92
N ALA A 36 -4.65 0.61 3.99
CA ALA A 36 -4.49 1.55 2.88
C ALA A 36 -3.65 1.00 1.72
N GLY A 37 -2.87 -0.07 1.97
CA GLY A 37 -1.93 -0.65 1.03
C GLY A 37 -0.54 -0.01 1.13
N MET A 38 0.16 0.00 0.00
CA MET A 38 1.54 0.47 -0.11
C MET A 38 1.67 1.54 -1.20
N CYS A 39 2.60 2.46 -0.99
CA CYS A 39 3.18 3.29 -2.04
C CYS A 39 4.62 2.81 -2.30
N GLY A 40 4.88 2.17 -3.45
CA GLY A 40 6.17 1.54 -3.71
C GLY A 40 6.19 0.58 -4.89
N PRO A 41 7.22 -0.27 -5.02
CA PRO A 41 7.42 -1.14 -6.17
C PRO A 41 6.26 -2.12 -6.40
N TYR A 42 5.62 -2.06 -7.56
CA TYR A 42 4.44 -2.87 -7.87
C TYR A 42 4.79 -4.33 -8.20
N TYR A 43 5.87 -4.55 -8.97
CA TYR A 43 6.34 -5.89 -9.33
C TYR A 43 7.29 -6.47 -8.27
N SER A 44 6.82 -6.53 -7.03
CA SER A 44 7.59 -6.95 -5.86
C SER A 44 6.79 -7.90 -4.96
N VAL A 45 7.42 -8.45 -3.92
CA VAL A 45 6.71 -9.07 -2.79
C VAL A 45 6.83 -8.13 -1.60
N ILE A 46 5.74 -7.42 -1.28
CA ILE A 46 5.68 -6.51 -0.12
C ILE A 46 6.79 -5.42 -0.20
N GLY A 47 7.19 -5.01 -1.42
CA GLY A 47 8.25 -4.01 -1.66
C GLY A 47 9.66 -4.58 -1.83
N VAL A 48 9.85 -5.90 -1.66
CA VAL A 48 11.14 -6.59 -1.76
C VAL A 48 11.28 -7.31 -3.11
N GLN A 49 12.51 -7.45 -3.59
CA GLN A 49 12.83 -8.26 -4.78
C GLN A 49 12.26 -9.68 -4.66
N ARG A 50 11.48 -10.08 -5.66
CA ARG A 50 10.68 -11.33 -5.63
C ARG A 50 11.57 -12.54 -5.48
N GLU A 51 12.70 -12.55 -6.18
CA GLU A 51 13.65 -13.65 -6.26
C GLU A 51 14.26 -13.95 -4.88
N LYS A 52 14.59 -12.89 -4.12
CA LYS A 52 15.14 -13.01 -2.76
C LYS A 52 14.12 -13.58 -1.77
N VAL A 53 12.86 -13.18 -1.91
CA VAL A 53 11.77 -13.70 -1.06
C VAL A 53 11.48 -15.15 -1.40
N ILE A 54 11.41 -15.51 -2.69
CA ILE A 54 11.20 -16.88 -3.15
C ILE A 54 12.34 -17.80 -2.70
N GLU A 55 13.60 -17.37 -2.87
CA GLU A 55 14.79 -18.12 -2.40
C GLU A 55 14.69 -18.44 -0.90
N ARG A 56 14.35 -17.44 -0.06
CA ARG A 56 14.18 -17.63 1.38
C ARG A 56 13.07 -18.62 1.71
N PHE A 57 11.91 -18.54 1.05
CA PHE A 57 10.79 -19.45 1.30
C PHE A 57 11.08 -20.89 0.87
N LEU A 58 11.80 -21.09 -0.24
CA LEU A 58 12.13 -22.43 -0.74
C LEU A 58 13.27 -23.09 0.06
N THR A 59 14.27 -22.30 0.46
CA THR A 59 15.48 -22.85 1.11
C THR A 59 15.42 -22.81 2.63
N GLY A 60 14.58 -21.94 3.22
CA GLY A 60 14.57 -21.65 4.66
C GLY A 60 15.82 -20.90 5.14
N MET A 61 16.76 -20.57 4.26
CA MET A 61 18.00 -19.89 4.61
C MET A 61 17.79 -18.38 4.73
N PRO A 62 18.50 -17.68 5.62
CA PRO A 62 18.44 -16.23 5.70
C PRO A 62 18.94 -15.58 4.40
N THR A 63 18.13 -14.70 3.84
CA THR A 63 18.44 -13.92 2.64
C THR A 63 18.28 -12.44 2.95
N LYS A 64 19.17 -11.61 2.42
CA LYS A 64 19.05 -10.15 2.53
C LYS A 64 17.85 -9.67 1.71
N PHE A 65 17.04 -8.80 2.31
CA PHE A 65 15.92 -8.15 1.63
C PHE A 65 16.39 -6.84 1.02
N ASP A 66 16.50 -6.82 -0.30
CA ASP A 66 16.77 -5.62 -1.08
C ASP A 66 15.45 -5.10 -1.67
N VAL A 67 15.27 -3.78 -1.67
CA VAL A 67 14.08 -3.11 -2.23
C VAL A 67 14.00 -3.40 -3.73
N ALA A 68 12.80 -3.70 -4.22
CA ALA A 68 12.58 -3.89 -5.66
C ALA A 68 12.62 -2.56 -6.42
N GLY A 69 13.08 -2.58 -7.67
CA GLY A 69 12.96 -1.44 -8.60
C GLY A 69 11.75 -1.57 -9.52
N GLY A 70 11.66 -0.66 -10.50
CA GLY A 70 10.66 -0.70 -11.56
C GLY A 70 9.37 0.07 -11.24
N PRO A 71 8.26 -0.21 -11.96
CA PRO A 71 7.01 0.54 -11.84
C PRO A 71 6.47 0.55 -10.42
N CYS A 72 5.97 1.69 -9.98
CA CYS A 72 5.40 1.86 -8.65
C CYS A 72 3.86 1.80 -8.64
N VAL A 73 3.31 1.48 -7.47
CA VAL A 73 1.90 1.64 -7.14
C VAL A 73 1.78 2.72 -6.06
N PHE A 74 0.72 3.51 -6.13
CA PHE A 74 0.28 4.42 -5.09
C PHE A 74 -1.08 3.92 -4.58
N SER A 75 -1.15 3.60 -3.28
CA SER A 75 -2.39 3.17 -2.62
C SER A 75 -2.71 4.13 -1.48
N GLY A 76 -3.98 4.48 -1.32
CA GLY A 76 -4.42 5.38 -0.26
C GLY A 76 -5.93 5.41 -0.10
N ALA A 77 -6.40 6.32 0.76
CA ALA A 77 -7.82 6.59 0.96
C ALA A 77 -8.07 8.09 0.81
N TYR A 78 -9.10 8.45 0.04
CA TYR A 78 -9.68 9.78 -0.02
C TYR A 78 -10.86 9.85 0.96
N LEU A 79 -10.94 10.95 1.71
CA LEU A 79 -11.90 11.14 2.80
C LEU A 79 -12.40 12.59 2.76
N GLU A 80 -13.70 12.77 2.90
CA GLU A 80 -14.30 14.07 3.23
C GLU A 80 -14.82 14.02 4.66
N VAL A 81 -14.60 15.09 5.41
CA VAL A 81 -14.99 15.19 6.82
C VAL A 81 -15.77 16.48 7.01
N ASP A 82 -16.87 16.40 7.75
CA ASP A 82 -17.64 17.55 8.19
C ASP A 82 -16.86 18.33 9.27
N ASP A 83 -16.51 19.58 8.98
CA ASP A 83 -15.74 20.45 9.87
C ASP A 83 -16.44 20.76 11.20
N LEU A 84 -17.77 20.73 11.24
CA LEU A 84 -18.55 21.04 12.44
C LEU A 84 -18.74 19.80 13.31
N THR A 85 -19.03 18.65 12.69
CA THR A 85 -19.37 17.42 13.44
C THR A 85 -18.19 16.46 13.59
N GLY A 86 -17.13 16.63 12.80
CA GLY A 86 -15.98 15.74 12.73
C GLY A 86 -16.29 14.37 12.12
N LYS A 87 -17.50 14.16 11.58
CA LYS A 87 -17.93 12.90 10.97
C LYS A 87 -17.44 12.79 9.53
N ALA A 88 -17.08 11.58 9.13
CA ALA A 88 -16.80 11.29 7.73
C ALA A 88 -18.07 11.39 6.88
N LEU A 89 -17.96 12.05 5.74
CA LEU A 89 -18.99 12.19 4.71
C LEU A 89 -18.81 11.16 3.60
N THR A 90 -17.56 10.90 3.21
CA THR A 90 -17.20 9.95 2.15
C THR A 90 -15.90 9.23 2.49
N ILE A 91 -15.73 8.03 1.93
CA ILE A 91 -14.45 7.32 1.88
C ILE A 91 -14.35 6.60 0.53
N GLU A 92 -13.25 6.82 -0.18
CA GLU A 92 -12.93 6.14 -1.44
C GLU A 92 -11.51 5.59 -1.40
N THR A 93 -11.29 4.41 -1.97
CA THR A 93 -9.94 3.85 -2.10
C THR A 93 -9.28 4.39 -3.36
N ILE A 94 -8.02 4.84 -3.22
CA ILE A 94 -7.20 5.30 -4.33
C ILE A 94 -6.18 4.23 -4.64
N LEU A 95 -6.14 3.77 -5.90
CA LEU A 95 -5.15 2.81 -6.37
C LEU A 95 -4.67 3.22 -7.77
N ILE A 96 -3.46 3.77 -7.83
CA ILE A 96 -2.84 4.22 -9.07
C ILE A 96 -1.63 3.34 -9.33
N ARG A 97 -1.55 2.74 -10.51
CA ARG A 97 -0.41 1.92 -10.93
C ARG A 97 0.31 2.65 -12.04
N GLU A 98 1.62 2.77 -11.89
CA GLU A 98 2.47 3.25 -12.96
C GLU A 98 2.41 2.26 -14.13
N SER A 99 2.11 2.77 -15.32
CA SER A 99 2.22 1.99 -16.54
C SER A 99 3.69 1.68 -16.78
N PRO A 100 4.05 0.44 -17.15
CA PRO A 100 5.43 0.16 -17.55
C PRO A 100 5.77 1.02 -18.76
N GLY A 101 6.60 2.05 -18.55
CA GLY A 101 7.13 2.86 -19.64
C GLY A 101 8.00 1.99 -20.56
N THR A 102 8.09 2.36 -21.83
CA THR A 102 8.96 1.75 -22.86
C THR A 102 10.47 1.77 -22.52
N ASN A 103 10.86 2.25 -21.34
CA ASN A 103 12.24 2.37 -20.86
C ASN A 103 12.57 1.44 -19.67
N ALA A 104 11.70 0.46 -19.36
CA ALA A 104 11.89 -0.51 -18.27
C ALA A 104 13.19 -1.34 -18.39
N GLU A 105 13.82 -1.38 -19.56
CA GLU A 105 15.12 -2.03 -19.77
C GLU A 105 16.32 -1.18 -19.27
N SER A 106 16.16 0.14 -19.09
CA SER A 106 17.29 1.03 -18.74
C SER A 106 17.61 1.10 -17.24
N ASP A 107 16.64 0.89 -16.36
CA ASP A 107 16.87 0.96 -14.91
C ASP A 107 17.33 -0.37 -14.30
N ALA A 108 16.93 -1.50 -14.90
CA ALA A 108 17.46 -2.81 -14.55
C ALA A 108 18.94 -2.96 -14.95
N ALA A 109 19.34 -2.32 -16.06
CA ALA A 109 20.73 -2.32 -16.51
C ALA A 109 21.66 -1.51 -15.59
N LYS A 110 21.21 -0.35 -15.09
CA LYS A 110 22.01 0.49 -14.18
C LYS A 110 22.27 -0.15 -12.82
N ALA A 111 21.31 -0.89 -12.27
CA ALA A 111 21.48 -1.58 -10.99
C ALA A 111 22.44 -2.80 -11.06
N ALA A 112 22.67 -3.35 -12.26
CA ALA A 112 23.61 -4.45 -12.48
C ALA A 112 25.06 -3.96 -12.70
N GLU A 113 25.26 -2.70 -13.10
CA GLU A 113 26.55 -2.12 -13.46
C GLU A 113 27.30 -1.49 -12.26
N GLU A 114 26.64 -1.33 -11.11
CA GLU A 114 27.23 -0.82 -9.85
C GLU A 114 27.65 -1.93 -8.85
N ARG A 115 27.83 -3.18 -9.31
CA ARG A 115 28.36 -4.29 -8.50
C ARG A 115 29.71 -4.80 -8.99
#